data_AF-W9J9F9-F1
#
_entry.id   AF-W9J9F9-F1
#
_cell.length_a   1.000
_cell.length_b   1.000
_cell.length_c   1.000
_cell.angle_alpha   90.00
_cell.angle_beta   90.00
_cell.angle_gamma   90.00
#
_symmetry.space_group_name_H-M   'P 1'
#
loop_
_entity.id
_entity.type
_entity.pdbx_description
1 polymer ?
#
loop_
_entity_poly.entity_id
_entity_poly.type
_entity_poly.pdbx_seq_one_letter_code
_entity_poly.pdbx_strand_id
1 'polypeptide(L)'
;MAVTAHFLDRRREDDLRHWRKKGPVGKRHNVVKFIRSSPQRCELFKRISRENDEYLLASESTAELEIVMNNDTRWNSTYLMISRALVKQ
;
A
#
# COMPACT_ATOMS: atom_id res chain seq x y z
N MET A 1 -21.82 -5.80 -21.62
CA MET A 1 -21.21 -4.86 -20.67
C MET A 1 -21.65 -5.09 -19.21
N ALA A 2 -22.94 -5.36 -18.92
CA ALA A 2 -23.41 -5.57 -17.54
C ALA A 2 -22.83 -6.81 -16.82
N VAL A 3 -22.64 -7.94 -17.53
CA VAL A 3 -22.11 -9.19 -16.95
C VAL A 3 -20.66 -9.03 -16.46
N THR A 4 -19.84 -8.31 -17.22
CA THR A 4 -18.43 -8.05 -16.90
C THR A 4 -18.28 -7.12 -15.70
N ALA A 5 -19.13 -6.09 -15.61
CA ALA A 5 -19.14 -5.18 -14.47
C ALA A 5 -19.50 -5.90 -13.16
N HIS A 6 -20.52 -6.76 -13.18
CA HIS A 6 -20.92 -7.56 -12.02
C HIS A 6 -19.83 -8.57 -11.58
N PHE A 7 -19.08 -9.15 -12.53
CA PHE A 7 -17.96 -10.04 -12.20
C PHE A 7 -16.80 -9.29 -11.54
N LEU A 8 -16.44 -8.11 -12.05
CA LEU A 8 -15.41 -7.26 -11.45
C LEU A 8 -15.82 -6.76 -10.06
N ASP A 9 -17.11 -6.48 -9.87
CA ASP A 9 -17.64 -6.05 -8.59
C ASP A 9 -17.58 -7.15 -7.53
N ARG A 10 -18.01 -8.37 -7.87
CA ARG A 10 -17.85 -9.53 -6.98
C ARG A 10 -16.39 -9.76 -6.61
N ARG A 11 -15.47 -9.72 -7.57
CA ARG A 11 -14.04 -9.95 -7.30
C ARG A 11 -13.51 -8.90 -6.31
N ARG A 12 -13.86 -7.63 -6.46
CA ARG A 12 -13.48 -6.58 -5.51
C ARG A 12 -14.06 -6.84 -4.12
N GLU A 13 -15.33 -7.21 -4.04
CA GLU A 13 -15.97 -7.49 -2.75
C GLU A 13 -15.33 -8.71 -2.06
N ASP A 14 -14.94 -9.73 -2.82
CA ASP A 14 -14.22 -10.90 -2.31
C ASP A 14 -12.84 -10.52 -1.75
N ASP A 15 -12.09 -9.70 -2.47
CA ASP A 15 -10.80 -9.16 -2.02
C ASP A 15 -10.98 -8.32 -0.74
N LEU A 16 -12.00 -7.45 -0.69
CA LEU A 16 -12.30 -6.64 0.49
C LEU A 16 -12.69 -7.49 1.70
N ARG A 17 -13.46 -8.57 1.50
CA ARG A 17 -13.78 -9.52 2.58
C ARG A 17 -12.52 -10.23 3.07
N HIS A 18 -11.61 -10.60 2.17
CA HIS A 18 -10.32 -11.19 2.55
C HIS A 18 -9.48 -10.20 3.38
N TRP A 19 -9.40 -8.94 2.96
CA TRP A 19 -8.61 -7.91 3.64
C TRP A 19 -9.17 -7.55 5.02
N ARG A 20 -10.50 -7.52 5.17
CA ARG A 20 -11.16 -7.23 6.45
C ARG A 20 -10.86 -8.29 7.52
N LYS A 21 -10.61 -9.54 7.12
CA LYS A 21 -10.23 -10.63 8.04
C LYS A 21 -8.79 -10.52 8.57
N LYS A 22 -7.95 -9.66 8.00
CA LYS A 22 -6.54 -9.54 8.39
C LYS A 22 -6.35 -8.51 9.52
N GLY A 23 -5.38 -8.77 10.41
CA GLY A 23 -4.93 -7.79 11.41
C GLY A 23 -4.19 -6.60 10.77
N PRO A 24 -3.80 -5.58 11.56
CA PRO A 24 -3.16 -4.35 11.05
C PRO A 24 -1.94 -4.62 10.15
N VAL A 25 -1.08 -5.56 10.56
CA VAL A 25 0.12 -5.96 9.79
C VAL A 25 -0.25 -6.60 8.45
N GLY A 26 -1.24 -7.49 8.43
CA GLY A 26 -1.69 -8.15 7.20
C GLY A 26 -2.39 -7.19 6.24
N LYS A 27 -3.17 -6.22 6.76
CA LYS A 27 -3.74 -5.13 5.94
C LYS A 27 -2.65 -4.31 5.28
N ARG A 28 -1.60 -3.97 6.02
CA ARG A 28 -0.45 -3.24 5.49
C ARG A 28 0.28 -4.01 4.40
N HIS A 29 0.57 -5.30 4.63
CA HIS A 29 1.13 -6.18 3.60
C HIS A 29 0.30 -6.14 2.31
N ASN A 30 -1.03 -6.27 2.44
CA ASN A 30 -1.93 -6.26 1.29
C ASN A 30 -1.91 -4.92 0.54
N VAL A 31 -1.86 -3.78 1.24
CA VAL A 31 -1.72 -2.45 0.63
C VAL A 31 -0.41 -2.35 -0.15
N VAL A 32 0.71 -2.74 0.46
CA VAL A 32 2.02 -2.72 -0.19
C VAL A 32 2.01 -3.60 -1.46
N LYS A 33 1.43 -4.79 -1.38
CA LYS A 33 1.29 -5.71 -2.51
C LYS A 33 0.37 -5.16 -3.60
N PHE A 34 -0.73 -4.51 -3.22
CA PHE A 34 -1.64 -3.86 -4.16
C PHE A 34 -0.93 -2.74 -4.93
N ILE A 35 -0.24 -1.84 -4.24
CA ILE A 35 0.47 -0.74 -4.91
C ILE A 35 1.54 -1.28 -5.86
N ARG A 36 2.35 -2.25 -5.41
CA ARG A 36 3.48 -2.79 -6.18
C ARG A 36 3.10 -3.70 -7.35
N SER A 37 1.85 -4.15 -7.43
CA SER A 37 1.41 -5.07 -8.50
C SER A 37 1.07 -4.38 -9.83
N SER A 38 1.25 -3.06 -9.94
CA SER A 38 1.06 -2.30 -11.19
C SER A 38 1.98 -1.07 -11.21
N PRO A 39 2.72 -0.83 -12.31
CA PRO A 39 3.49 0.41 -12.47
C PRO A 39 2.64 1.67 -12.33
N GLN A 40 1.41 1.65 -12.86
CA GLN A 40 0.47 2.77 -12.75
C GLN A 40 0.13 3.10 -11.30
N ARG A 41 -0.05 2.07 -10.45
CA ARG A 41 -0.31 2.26 -9.02
C ARG A 41 0.92 2.74 -8.25
N CYS A 42 2.11 2.27 -8.61
CA CYS A 42 3.36 2.78 -8.05
C CYS A 42 3.54 4.28 -8.37
N GLU A 43 3.32 4.68 -9.62
CA GLU A 43 3.43 6.10 -10.02
C GLU A 43 2.37 6.98 -9.35
N LEU A 44 1.13 6.49 -9.24
CA LEU A 44 0.08 7.19 -8.50
C LEU A 44 0.49 7.38 -7.03
N PHE A 45 1.03 6.35 -6.39
CA PHE A 45 1.50 6.44 -5.01
C PHE A 45 2.64 7.46 -4.84
N LYS A 46 3.61 7.49 -5.78
CA LYS A 46 4.69 8.49 -5.76
C LYS A 46 4.17 9.91 -5.92
N ARG A 47 3.17 10.12 -6.80
CA ARG A 47 2.54 11.42 -6.98
C ARG A 47 1.87 11.91 -5.70
N ILE A 48 0.97 11.09 -5.14
CA ILE A 48 0.26 11.40 -3.88
C ILE A 48 1.27 11.64 -2.74
N SER A 49 2.34 10.85 -2.68
CA SER A 49 3.40 11.01 -1.67
C SER A 49 4.08 12.37 -1.72
N ARG A 50 4.31 12.92 -2.93
CA ARG A 50 4.94 14.23 -3.10
C ARG A 50 3.99 15.37 -2.74
N GLU A 51 2.72 15.25 -3.11
CA GLU A 51 1.67 16.24 -2.79
C GLU A 51 1.45 16.37 -1.27
N ASN A 52 1.52 15.28 -0.51
CA ASN A 52 1.38 15.33 0.95
C ASN A 52 2.58 16.01 1.63
N ASP A 53 3.79 15.79 1.11
CA ASP A 53 5.01 16.41 1.62
C ASP A 53 5.05 17.93 1.39
N GLU A 54 4.49 18.40 0.28
CA GLU A 54 4.36 19.84 -0.03
C GLU A 54 3.51 20.58 1.03
N TYR A 55 2.59 19.88 1.69
CA TYR A 55 1.78 20.44 2.78
C TYR A 55 2.49 20.42 4.15
N LEU A 56 3.60 19.69 4.28
CA LEU A 56 4.39 19.50 5.50
C LEU A 56 5.71 20.29 5.43
N LEU A 57 5.66 21.57 5.04
CA LEU A 57 6.82 22.46 4.82
C LEU A 57 7.84 22.57 5.98
N ALA A 58 7.51 22.08 7.19
CA ALA A 58 8.36 22.13 8.38
C ALA A 58 8.94 20.76 8.80
N SER A 59 8.60 19.66 8.11
CA SER A 59 9.10 18.31 8.43
C SER A 59 10.14 17.84 7.41
N GLU A 60 11.01 16.91 7.82
CA GLU A 60 11.86 16.19 6.86
C GLU A 60 10.99 15.50 5.80
N SER A 61 11.35 15.72 4.53
CA SER A 61 10.61 15.19 3.38
C SER A 61 10.60 13.67 3.37
N THR A 62 9.41 13.08 3.27
CA THR A 62 9.21 11.64 3.10
C THR A 62 8.85 11.27 1.65
N ALA A 63 8.85 12.23 0.73
CA ALA A 63 8.40 12.08 -0.66
C ALA A 63 9.12 10.93 -1.39
N GLU A 64 10.43 10.83 -1.23
CA GLU A 64 11.28 9.82 -1.88
C GLU A 64 11.23 8.45 -1.22
N LEU A 65 10.53 8.34 -0.08
CA LEU A 65 10.57 7.11 0.69
C LEU A 65 9.81 5.98 -0.02
N GLU A 66 10.53 5.03 -0.61
CA GLU A 66 9.92 3.86 -1.26
C GLU A 66 9.15 2.95 -0.30
N ILE A 67 8.16 2.24 -0.86
CA ILE A 67 7.41 1.21 -0.14
C ILE A 67 8.25 -0.05 0.03
N VAL A 68 8.50 -0.42 1.29
CA VAL A 68 9.20 -1.66 1.65
C VAL A 68 8.20 -2.81 1.76
N MET A 69 8.41 -3.86 0.97
CA MET A 69 7.64 -5.10 1.05
C MET A 69 8.32 -6.07 2.03
N ASN A 70 7.55 -6.66 2.93
CA ASN A 70 8.06 -7.73 3.78
C ASN A 70 8.14 -9.05 3.00
N ASN A 71 8.94 -9.97 3.52
CA ASN A 71 9.21 -11.28 2.96
C ASN A 71 9.15 -12.31 4.09
N ASP A 72 8.35 -13.36 3.90
CA ASP A 72 8.02 -14.34 4.94
C ASP A 72 9.23 -15.14 5.44
N THR A 73 10.31 -15.25 4.65
CA THR A 73 11.52 -15.98 5.03
C THR A 73 12.63 -15.10 5.59
N ARG A 74 12.50 -13.76 5.53
CA ARG A 74 13.50 -12.82 6.05
C ARG A 74 13.07 -12.25 7.40
N TRP A 75 13.81 -12.61 8.46
CA TRP A 75 13.43 -12.44 9.87
C TRP A 75 13.03 -11.01 10.30
N ASN A 76 13.56 -9.96 9.67
CA ASN A 76 13.26 -8.56 10.04
C ASN A 76 12.43 -7.80 9.00
N SER A 77 11.96 -8.45 7.94
CA SER A 77 11.32 -7.77 6.82
C SER A 77 9.98 -7.12 7.18
N THR A 78 9.20 -7.76 8.06
CA THR A 78 7.92 -7.23 8.56
C THR A 78 8.14 -6.00 9.44
N TYR A 79 9.15 -6.04 10.32
CA TYR A 79 9.54 -4.89 11.11
C TYR A 79 9.95 -3.72 10.21
N LEU A 80 10.83 -3.94 9.23
CA LEU A 80 11.27 -2.89 8.30
C LEU A 80 10.10 -2.32 7.48
N MET A 81 9.20 -3.18 6.99
CA MET A 81 7.97 -2.72 6.36
C MET A 81 7.19 -1.82 7.31
N ILE A 82 7.06 -2.17 8.61
CA ILE A 82 6.32 -1.43 9.64
C ILE A 82 6.99 -0.11 10.04
N SER A 83 8.29 -0.10 10.28
CA SER A 83 9.05 1.11 10.58
C SER A 83 8.91 2.12 9.44
N ARG A 84 8.94 1.66 8.18
CA ARG A 84 8.89 2.53 7.01
C ARG A 84 7.67 3.46 6.96
N ALA A 85 6.47 2.91 6.98
CA ALA A 85 5.22 3.70 6.94
C ALA A 85 4.80 4.29 8.29
N LEU A 86 5.59 4.09 9.37
CA LEU A 86 5.47 4.99 10.53
C LEU A 86 6.25 6.29 10.31
N VAL A 87 7.34 6.24 9.52
CA VAL A 87 8.09 7.44 9.12
C VAL A 87 7.34 8.22 8.03
N LYS A 88 6.64 7.51 7.14
CA LYS A 88 5.93 8.03 5.95
C LYS A 88 4.52 8.61 6.25
N GLN A 89 4.24 9.01 7.50
CA GLN A 89 2.92 9.51 7.94
C GLN A 89 2.61 10.91 7.43
#